data_AF-A0A1W1E880-F1
#
_entry.id   AF-A0A1W1E880-F1
#
_cell.length_a   1.000
_cell.length_b   1.000
_cell.length_c   1.000
_cell.angle_alpha   90.00
_cell.angle_beta   90.00
_cell.angle_gamma   90.00
#
_symmetry.space_group_name_H-M   'P 1'
#
loop_
_entity.id
_entity.type
_entity.pdbx_description
1 polymer ?
#
loop_
_entity_poly.entity_id
_entity_poly.type
_entity_poly.pdbx_seq_one_letter_code
_entity_poly.pdbx_strand_id
1 'polypeptide(L)'
;MELWKKKSCLDFWGGIMGIPFFLSIFFVVILIIILIKYNVKKIPSWPTLSNIGNNKIVISSYIWIVIIPILAKFIEQVTLEYKDFVFALELPFSWKLLYLSALFFALATSLYLYFCPNLIKKFSDIEHFKEKGLTKEQLIVFFSTWLREKTTAYDAEGKKINKINIVSQISSDYCTKPIEKDELKKDSLHKDVKNLTIKNEEEVNAYWHIRSVMSNDRLFVRSLITILYSAGFLILLYLLAENINAVFHII
;
A
#
# COMPACT_ATOMS: atom_id res chain seq x y z
N MET A 1 -8.14 51.57 3.15
CA MET A 1 -9.16 51.11 2.18
C MET A 1 -8.39 50.65 0.94
N GLU A 2 -8.61 49.40 0.51
CA GLU A 2 -8.10 48.77 -0.73
C GLU A 2 -6.59 48.55 -0.92
N LEU A 3 -5.97 47.59 -0.23
CA LEU A 3 -4.71 46.97 -0.73
C LEU A 3 -4.56 45.47 -0.40
N TRP A 4 -5.62 44.75 -0.03
CA TRP A 4 -5.58 43.29 0.06
C TRP A 4 -6.07 42.66 -1.25
N LYS A 5 -5.23 42.79 -2.28
CA LYS A 5 -5.35 42.07 -3.54
C LYS A 5 -5.20 40.57 -3.25
N LYS A 6 -6.33 39.87 -3.25
CA LYS A 6 -6.56 38.49 -3.69
C LYS A 6 -5.29 37.77 -4.18
N LYS A 7 -4.45 37.30 -3.25
CA LYS A 7 -3.33 36.40 -3.56
C LYS A 7 -3.94 35.03 -3.80
N SER A 8 -3.95 34.61 -5.06
CA SER A 8 -4.53 33.34 -5.50
C SER A 8 -3.81 32.18 -4.81
N CYS A 9 -4.52 31.10 -4.47
CA CYS A 9 -3.93 29.85 -3.95
C CYS A 9 -2.78 29.31 -4.83
N LEU A 10 -2.66 29.75 -6.10
CA LEU A 10 -1.55 29.40 -6.99
C LEU A 10 -0.21 30.09 -6.63
N ASP A 11 -0.22 31.28 -6.04
CA ASP A 11 1.02 32.00 -5.70
C ASP A 11 1.72 31.39 -4.46
N PHE A 12 0.99 30.65 -3.64
CA PHE A 12 1.54 29.89 -2.50
C PHE A 12 2.40 28.69 -2.95
N TRP A 13 2.22 28.24 -4.19
CA TRP A 13 3.03 27.17 -4.81
C TRP A 13 4.21 27.72 -5.62
N GLY A 14 4.08 28.92 -6.21
CA GLY A 14 5.08 29.47 -7.14
C GLY A 14 6.33 30.10 -6.51
N GLY A 15 6.29 30.52 -5.24
CA GLY A 15 7.37 31.36 -4.67
C GLY A 15 8.51 30.63 -3.95
N ILE A 16 8.32 29.39 -3.50
CA ILE A 16 9.25 28.75 -2.52
C ILE A 16 9.71 27.35 -2.92
N MET A 17 9.05 26.69 -3.88
CA MET A 17 9.62 25.48 -4.46
C MET A 17 10.43 25.86 -5.69
N GLY A 18 11.74 26.05 -5.47
CA GLY A 18 12.67 26.07 -6.59
C GLY A 18 12.41 24.84 -7.45
N ILE A 19 12.18 25.06 -8.75
CA ILE A 19 12.14 24.07 -9.83
C ILE A 19 13.10 22.87 -9.59
N PRO A 20 14.34 23.03 -9.07
CA PRO A 20 15.21 21.91 -8.71
C PRO A 20 14.63 20.88 -7.72
N PHE A 21 13.80 21.27 -6.75
CA PHE A 21 13.29 20.36 -5.72
C PHE A 21 12.12 19.49 -6.22
N PHE A 22 11.21 20.08 -7.00
CA PHE A 22 10.18 19.28 -7.67
C PHE A 22 10.81 18.30 -8.66
N LEU A 23 11.84 18.75 -9.40
CA LEU A 23 12.60 17.88 -10.29
C LEU A 23 13.33 16.77 -9.53
N SER A 24 13.87 17.01 -8.32
CA SER A 24 14.55 15.96 -7.55
C SER A 24 13.57 14.90 -7.05
N ILE A 25 12.41 15.27 -6.51
CA ILE A 25 11.38 14.31 -6.09
C ILE A 25 10.87 13.53 -7.31
N PHE A 26 10.59 14.23 -8.41
CA PHE A 26 10.11 13.59 -9.63
C PHE A 26 11.14 12.62 -10.22
N PHE A 27 12.43 13.00 -10.20
CA PHE A 27 13.53 12.13 -10.63
C PHE A 27 13.69 10.91 -9.73
N VAL A 28 13.56 11.06 -8.41
CA VAL A 28 13.61 9.94 -7.46
C VAL A 28 12.43 8.98 -7.69
N VAL A 29 11.22 9.51 -7.88
CA VAL A 29 10.04 8.70 -8.20
C VAL A 29 10.23 7.97 -9.53
N ILE A 30 10.73 8.64 -10.57
CA ILE A 30 11.05 8.03 -11.86
C ILE A 30 12.12 6.95 -11.72
N LEU A 31 13.18 7.20 -10.97
CA LEU A 31 14.26 6.24 -10.74
C LEU A 31 13.72 4.99 -10.03
N ILE A 32 12.85 5.16 -9.03
CA ILE A 32 12.20 4.04 -8.33
C ILE A 32 11.27 3.28 -9.29
N ILE A 33 10.51 3.97 -10.14
CA ILE A 33 9.67 3.35 -11.17
C ILE A 33 10.53 2.51 -12.13
N ILE A 34 11.67 3.06 -12.58
CA ILE A 34 12.61 2.37 -13.48
C ILE A 34 13.20 1.14 -12.79
N LEU A 35 13.65 1.27 -11.54
CA LEU A 35 14.24 0.18 -10.75
C LEU A 35 13.23 -0.95 -10.50
N ILE A 36 11.96 -0.61 -10.24
CA ILE A 36 10.89 -1.61 -10.02
C ILE A 36 10.48 -2.27 -11.33
N LYS A 37 10.42 -1.52 -12.44
CA LYS A 37 10.15 -2.09 -13.76
C LYS A 37 11.24 -3.09 -14.17
N TYR A 38 12.49 -2.85 -13.77
CA TYR A 38 13.61 -3.72 -14.11
C TYR A 38 13.78 -4.94 -13.18
N ASN A 39 13.14 -4.96 -12.00
CA ASN A 39 13.39 -5.98 -10.98
C ASN A 39 12.12 -6.56 -10.33
N VAL A 40 11.33 -7.27 -11.15
CA VAL A 40 10.07 -7.92 -10.74
C VAL A 40 10.25 -8.86 -9.54
N LYS A 41 11.42 -9.50 -9.40
CA LYS A 41 11.74 -10.42 -8.28
C LYS A 41 11.75 -9.75 -6.89
N LYS A 42 11.81 -8.43 -6.81
CA LYS A 42 11.92 -7.71 -5.52
C LYS A 42 10.62 -7.06 -5.05
N ILE A 43 9.51 -7.25 -5.75
CA ILE A 43 8.24 -6.61 -5.36
C ILE A 43 7.69 -7.32 -4.11
N PRO A 44 7.46 -6.60 -2.99
CA PRO A 44 6.94 -7.20 -1.76
C PRO A 44 5.58 -7.87 -1.95
N SER A 45 5.36 -9.03 -1.34
CA SER A 45 4.08 -9.75 -1.38
C SER A 45 2.99 -8.98 -0.61
N TRP A 46 1.72 -9.31 -0.82
CA TRP A 46 0.63 -8.69 -0.07
C TRP A 46 0.79 -8.78 1.45
N PRO A 47 1.21 -9.92 2.05
CA PRO A 47 1.55 -9.98 3.48
C PRO A 47 2.64 -8.99 3.87
N THR A 48 3.72 -8.87 3.09
CA THR A 48 4.80 -7.92 3.39
C THR A 48 4.33 -6.47 3.30
N LEU A 49 3.52 -6.13 2.29
CA LEU A 49 2.92 -4.80 2.17
C LEU A 49 1.97 -4.48 3.33
N SER A 50 1.26 -5.48 3.86
CA SER A 50 0.43 -5.35 5.06
C SER A 50 1.27 -4.94 6.27
N ASN A 51 2.42 -5.61 6.46
CA ASN A 51 3.33 -5.31 7.57
C ASN A 51 3.90 -3.89 7.48
N ILE A 52 4.20 -3.40 6.26
CA ILE A 52 4.65 -2.03 6.04
C ILE A 52 3.54 -1.04 6.39
N GLY A 53 2.31 -1.27 5.89
CA GLY A 53 1.16 -0.40 6.14
C GLY A 53 0.74 -0.33 7.62
N ASN A 54 0.88 -1.44 8.34
CA ASN A 54 0.58 -1.54 9.78
C ASN A 54 1.73 -1.06 10.68
N ASN A 55 2.82 -0.51 10.11
CA ASN A 55 3.87 0.08 10.91
C ASN A 55 3.35 1.33 11.65
N LYS A 56 3.73 1.49 12.94
CA LYS A 56 3.36 2.63 13.77
C LYS A 56 3.67 3.98 13.12
N ILE A 57 4.76 4.10 12.37
CA ILE A 57 5.15 5.32 11.66
C ILE A 57 4.09 5.67 10.61
N VAL A 58 3.73 4.71 9.76
CA VAL A 58 2.71 4.87 8.71
C VAL A 58 1.34 5.16 9.34
N ILE A 59 0.96 4.46 10.41
CA ILE A 59 -0.31 4.72 11.11
C ILE A 59 -0.32 6.12 11.75
N SER A 60 0.78 6.56 12.36
CA SER A 60 0.86 7.92 12.90
C SER A 60 0.74 8.99 11.82
N SER A 61 1.14 8.66 10.58
CA SER A 61 1.14 9.61 9.47
C SER A 61 -0.25 10.11 9.09
N TYR A 62 -1.29 9.29 9.27
CA TYR A 62 -2.67 9.69 9.01
C TYR A 62 -3.12 10.90 9.82
N ILE A 63 -2.66 10.98 11.07
CA ILE A 63 -2.98 12.07 11.98
C ILE A 63 -2.50 13.39 11.37
N TRP A 64 -1.32 13.40 10.75
CA TRP A 64 -0.74 14.60 10.12
C TRP A 64 -1.55 15.11 8.93
N ILE A 65 -2.26 14.27 8.18
CA ILE A 65 -3.13 14.72 7.07
C ILE A 65 -4.24 15.63 7.59
N VAL A 66 -4.77 15.35 8.77
CA VAL A 66 -5.86 16.11 9.38
C VAL A 66 -5.33 17.29 10.19
N ILE A 67 -4.27 17.07 10.99
CA ILE A 67 -3.73 18.08 11.88
C ILE A 67 -3.08 19.25 11.11
N ILE A 68 -2.33 18.97 10.04
CA ILE A 68 -1.55 20.02 9.34
C ILE A 68 -2.45 21.13 8.77
N PRO A 69 -3.54 20.83 8.01
CA PRO A 69 -4.44 21.87 7.52
C PRO A 69 -5.12 22.68 8.64
N ILE A 70 -5.39 22.05 9.79
CA ILE A 70 -6.00 22.71 10.94
C ILE A 70 -4.98 23.67 11.59
N LEU A 71 -3.77 23.20 11.88
CA LEU A 71 -2.71 24.04 12.44
C LEU A 71 -2.35 25.20 11.52
N ALA A 72 -2.27 24.97 10.21
CA ALA A 72 -2.00 26.04 9.24
C ALA A 72 -3.04 27.17 9.35
N LYS A 73 -4.33 26.83 9.44
CA LYS A 73 -5.40 27.83 9.61
C LYS A 73 -5.33 28.55 10.96
N PHE A 74 -4.96 27.87 12.04
CA PHE A 74 -4.82 28.50 13.35
C PHE A 74 -3.63 29.46 13.39
N ILE A 75 -2.48 29.08 12.81
CA ILE A 75 -1.29 29.93 12.77
C ILE A 75 -1.56 31.21 11.95
N GLU A 76 -2.29 31.11 10.84
CA GLU A 76 -2.69 32.28 10.04
C GLU A 76 -3.55 33.29 10.82
N GLN A 77 -4.32 32.83 11.82
CA GLN A 77 -5.21 33.68 12.60
C GLN A 77 -4.54 34.30 13.83
N VAL A 78 -3.37 33.80 14.24
CA VAL A 78 -2.65 34.22 15.45
C VAL A 78 -1.47 35.10 15.03
N THR A 79 -1.76 36.26 14.43
CA THR A 79 -0.78 37.35 14.36
C THR A 79 -0.75 38.03 15.73
N LEU A 80 0.09 37.55 16.64
CA LEU A 80 0.34 38.18 17.93
C LEU A 80 1.27 39.38 17.73
N GLU A 81 0.70 40.53 17.38
CA GLU A 81 1.41 41.81 17.53
C GLU A 81 1.44 42.17 19.02
N TYR A 82 2.50 41.75 19.72
CA TYR A 82 2.75 42.17 21.09
C TYR A 82 3.98 43.07 21.15
N LYS A 83 3.75 44.38 21.36
CA LYS A 83 4.76 45.38 21.73
C LYS A 83 6.09 45.24 20.97
N ASP A 84 6.06 45.45 19.66
CA ASP A 84 7.25 45.51 18.79
C ASP A 84 8.12 44.23 18.68
N PHE A 85 7.72 43.12 19.31
CA PHE A 85 8.37 41.82 19.14
C PHE A 85 7.66 40.98 18.07
N VAL A 86 8.34 40.74 16.95
CA VAL A 86 7.89 39.78 15.93
C VAL A 86 8.44 38.40 16.29
N PHE A 87 7.61 37.56 16.92
CA PHE A 87 7.94 36.16 17.13
C PHE A 87 7.76 35.39 15.81
N ALA A 88 8.86 35.21 15.07
CA ALA A 88 8.89 34.33 13.90
C ALA A 88 9.10 32.88 14.36
N LEU A 89 8.01 32.16 14.58
CA LEU A 89 8.03 30.72 14.87
C LEU A 89 8.23 29.95 13.55
N GLU A 90 9.48 29.89 13.10
CA GLU A 90 9.87 29.07 11.96
C GLU A 90 10.23 27.67 12.45
N LEU A 91 9.46 26.66 12.04
CA LEU A 91 9.85 25.28 12.28
C LEU A 91 11.03 24.92 11.34
N PRO A 92 11.98 24.10 11.80
CA PRO A 92 13.13 23.70 11.02
C PRO A 92 12.80 22.75 9.86
N PHE A 93 11.53 22.39 9.67
CA PHE A 93 11.09 21.53 8.58
C PHE A 93 9.86 22.05 7.85
N SER A 94 9.75 21.67 6.58
CA SER A 94 8.63 22.02 5.74
C SER A 94 7.37 21.21 6.07
N TRP A 95 6.36 21.87 6.64
CA TRP A 95 5.01 21.32 6.84
C TRP A 95 4.39 20.73 5.56
N LYS A 96 4.71 21.31 4.40
CA LYS A 96 4.22 20.84 3.10
C LYS A 96 4.76 19.44 2.76
N LEU A 97 6.03 19.18 3.06
CA LEU A 97 6.66 17.88 2.83
C LEU A 97 6.13 16.83 3.79
N LEU A 98 5.90 17.20 5.05
CA LEU A 98 5.32 16.30 6.03
C LEU A 98 3.90 15.87 5.59
N TYR A 99 3.09 16.82 5.14
CA TYR A 99 1.77 16.55 4.58
C TYR A 99 1.84 15.66 3.33
N LEU A 100 2.77 15.93 2.41
CA LEU A 100 2.96 15.14 1.19
C LEU A 100 3.36 13.68 1.49
N SER A 101 4.26 13.47 2.46
CA SER A 101 4.65 12.13 2.92
C SER A 101 3.45 11.36 3.47
N ALA A 102 2.67 12.01 4.35
CA ALA A 102 1.46 11.44 4.92
C ALA A 102 0.42 11.08 3.84
N LEU A 103 0.24 11.95 2.83
CA LEU A 103 -0.64 11.70 1.70
C LEU A 103 -0.23 10.45 0.91
N PHE A 104 1.06 10.25 0.64
CA PHE A 104 1.55 9.04 -0.04
C PHE A 104 1.30 7.78 0.77
N PHE A 105 1.51 7.80 2.08
CA PHE A 105 1.19 6.69 2.97
C PHE A 105 -0.31 6.35 2.97
N ALA A 106 -1.17 7.37 2.96
CA ALA A 106 -2.61 7.17 2.90
C ALA A 106 -3.08 6.62 1.56
N LEU A 107 -2.52 7.10 0.45
CA LEU A 107 -2.82 6.57 -0.88
C LEU A 107 -2.35 5.12 -1.02
N ALA A 108 -1.12 4.81 -0.58
CA ALA A 108 -0.59 3.44 -0.58
C ALA A 108 -1.50 2.47 0.18
N THR A 109 -1.93 2.86 1.39
CA THR A 109 -2.77 2.00 2.23
C THR A 109 -4.20 1.90 1.71
N SER A 110 -4.75 2.98 1.16
CA SER A 110 -6.07 2.95 0.54
C SER A 110 -6.09 1.99 -0.66
N LEU A 111 -5.06 2.03 -1.49
CA LEU A 111 -4.86 1.07 -2.57
C LEU A 111 -4.70 -0.35 -2.03
N TYR A 112 -3.89 -0.55 -0.97
CA TYR A 112 -3.77 -1.86 -0.34
C TYR A 112 -5.14 -2.41 0.12
N LEU A 113 -5.94 -1.61 0.83
CA LEU A 113 -7.24 -2.05 1.36
C LEU A 113 -8.25 -2.43 0.27
N TYR A 114 -8.22 -1.71 -0.86
CA TYR A 114 -9.13 -1.93 -1.98
C TYR A 114 -8.71 -3.14 -2.84
N PHE A 115 -7.41 -3.29 -3.11
CA PHE A 115 -6.91 -4.27 -4.07
C PHE A 115 -6.42 -5.60 -3.44
N CYS A 116 -6.04 -5.61 -2.16
CA CYS A 116 -5.56 -6.81 -1.49
C CYS A 116 -6.69 -7.87 -1.35
N PRO A 117 -6.43 -9.13 -1.71
CA PRO A 117 -7.41 -10.21 -1.56
C PRO A 117 -7.90 -10.35 -0.12
N ASN A 118 -9.21 -10.56 0.05
CA ASN A 118 -9.85 -10.59 1.37
C ASN A 118 -9.26 -11.66 2.31
N LEU A 119 -8.83 -12.81 1.78
CA LEU A 119 -8.19 -13.87 2.57
C LEU A 119 -6.90 -13.37 3.24
N ILE A 120 -6.08 -12.60 2.50
CA ILE A 120 -4.80 -12.08 3.01
C ILE A 120 -5.03 -10.89 3.93
N LYS A 121 -5.95 -10.01 3.56
CA LYS A 121 -6.27 -8.80 4.32
C LYS A 121 -6.86 -9.10 5.70
N LYS A 122 -7.72 -10.11 5.81
CA LYS A 122 -8.47 -10.40 7.05
C LYS A 122 -7.77 -11.40 7.98
N PHE A 123 -7.01 -12.34 7.42
CA PHE A 123 -6.41 -13.44 8.18
C PHE A 123 -4.91 -13.45 7.93
N SER A 124 -4.12 -13.34 9.00
CA SER A 124 -2.65 -13.43 8.96
C SER A 124 -2.19 -14.86 8.73
N ASP A 125 -2.84 -15.79 9.42
CA ASP A 125 -2.51 -17.19 9.56
C ASP A 125 -3.79 -18.04 9.54
N ILE A 126 -3.62 -19.35 9.70
CA ILE A 126 -4.75 -20.30 9.73
C ILE A 126 -5.44 -20.34 11.09
N GLU A 127 -4.74 -20.04 12.18
CA GLU A 127 -5.31 -20.07 13.54
C GLU A 127 -6.39 -18.99 13.66
N HIS A 128 -6.07 -17.75 13.25
CA HIS A 128 -7.01 -16.64 13.19
C HIS A 128 -8.18 -16.89 12.21
N PHE A 129 -7.94 -17.68 11.15
CA PHE A 129 -9.02 -18.11 10.25
C PHE A 129 -10.00 -19.06 10.98
N LYS A 130 -9.47 -20.04 11.73
CA LYS A 130 -10.27 -21.01 12.50
C LYS A 130 -10.94 -20.40 13.72
N GLU A 131 -10.27 -19.48 14.43
CA GLU A 131 -10.83 -18.74 15.57
C GLU A 131 -12.08 -17.94 15.20
N LYS A 132 -12.16 -17.47 13.94
CA LYS A 132 -13.35 -16.80 13.40
C LYS A 132 -14.48 -17.76 13.01
N GLY A 133 -14.32 -19.05 13.27
CA GLY A 133 -15.31 -20.08 12.97
C GLY A 133 -15.47 -20.38 11.47
N LEU A 134 -14.46 -20.04 10.65
CA LEU A 134 -14.52 -20.26 9.21
C LEU A 134 -14.07 -21.68 8.88
N THR A 135 -14.80 -22.30 7.95
CA THR A 135 -14.55 -23.68 7.51
C THR A 135 -13.82 -23.73 6.17
N LYS A 136 -13.35 -24.93 5.80
CA LYS A 136 -12.73 -25.20 4.49
C LYS A 136 -13.63 -24.85 3.30
N GLU A 137 -14.96 -24.92 3.45
CA GLU A 137 -15.90 -24.48 2.41
C GLU A 137 -15.81 -22.96 2.20
N GLN A 138 -15.62 -22.18 3.27
CA GLN A 138 -15.41 -20.73 3.16
C GLN A 138 -14.07 -20.40 2.50
N LEU A 139 -13.03 -21.21 2.74
CA LEU A 139 -11.75 -21.07 2.03
C LEU A 139 -11.93 -21.24 0.51
N ILE A 140 -12.72 -22.23 0.07
CA ILE A 140 -13.09 -22.41 -1.34
C ILE A 140 -13.91 -21.23 -1.88
N VAL A 141 -14.78 -20.62 -1.07
CA VAL A 141 -15.51 -19.39 -1.46
C VAL A 141 -14.54 -18.22 -1.68
N PHE A 142 -13.55 -18.02 -0.81
CA PHE A 142 -12.52 -17.00 -1.01
C PHE A 142 -11.72 -17.25 -2.28
N PHE A 143 -11.31 -18.50 -2.51
CA PHE A 143 -10.54 -18.89 -3.68
C PHE A 143 -11.34 -18.71 -4.99
N SER A 144 -12.58 -19.20 -5.05
CA SER A 144 -13.46 -19.00 -6.22
C SER A 144 -13.76 -17.53 -6.50
N THR A 145 -13.93 -16.70 -5.46
CA THR A 145 -14.12 -15.25 -5.60
C THR A 145 -12.89 -14.61 -6.24
N TRP A 146 -11.69 -14.98 -5.79
CA TRP A 146 -10.44 -14.50 -6.37
C TRP A 146 -10.22 -14.97 -7.81
N LEU A 147 -10.62 -16.21 -8.14
CA LEU A 147 -10.54 -16.74 -9.51
C LEU A 147 -11.44 -15.97 -10.49
N ARG A 148 -12.61 -15.52 -10.03
CA ARG A 148 -13.55 -14.71 -10.82
C ARG A 148 -12.95 -13.36 -11.24
N GLU A 149 -12.03 -12.82 -10.44
CA GLU A 149 -11.37 -11.58 -10.79
C GLU A 149 -10.39 -11.79 -11.96
N LYS A 150 -10.34 -10.84 -12.91
CA LYS A 150 -9.43 -10.87 -14.08
C LYS A 150 -7.98 -10.53 -13.70
N THR A 151 -7.52 -11.00 -12.54
CA THR A 151 -6.19 -10.77 -12.00
C THR A 151 -5.19 -11.73 -12.62
N THR A 152 -3.97 -11.24 -12.88
CA THR A 152 -2.82 -12.11 -13.17
C THR A 152 -2.22 -12.60 -11.87
N ALA A 153 -1.97 -13.90 -11.80
CA ALA A 153 -1.29 -14.55 -10.68
C ALA A 153 0.18 -14.80 -11.06
N TYR A 154 1.07 -14.65 -10.09
CA TYR A 154 2.51 -14.87 -10.25
C TYR A 154 3.00 -15.80 -9.15
N ASP A 155 4.01 -16.61 -9.44
CA ASP A 155 4.67 -17.43 -8.42
C ASP A 155 5.67 -16.59 -7.61
N ALA A 156 6.34 -17.23 -6.66
CA ALA A 156 7.39 -16.59 -5.85
C ALA A 156 8.57 -16.08 -6.70
N GLU A 157 8.77 -16.64 -7.90
CA GLU A 157 9.82 -16.22 -8.83
C GLU A 157 9.38 -15.07 -9.76
N GLY A 158 8.12 -14.66 -9.68
CA GLY A 158 7.54 -13.63 -10.53
C GLY A 158 7.12 -14.11 -11.92
N LYS A 159 7.06 -15.43 -12.14
CA LYS A 159 6.56 -16.03 -13.39
C LYS A 159 5.04 -16.08 -13.35
N LYS A 160 4.44 -15.72 -14.49
CA LYS A 160 2.98 -15.74 -14.66
C LYS A 160 2.46 -17.18 -14.57
N ILE A 161 1.53 -17.43 -13.65
CA ILE A 161 0.90 -18.74 -13.48
C ILE A 161 -0.43 -18.78 -14.22
N ASN A 162 -0.72 -19.94 -14.83
CA ASN A 162 -2.05 -20.22 -15.38
C ASN A 162 -3.00 -20.67 -14.25
N LYS A 163 -4.10 -19.94 -14.05
CA LYS A 163 -5.13 -20.25 -13.03
C LYS A 163 -5.69 -21.67 -13.17
N ILE A 164 -5.80 -22.20 -14.40
CA ILE A 164 -6.27 -23.58 -14.63
C ILE A 164 -5.32 -24.60 -13.99
N ASN A 165 -4.01 -24.42 -14.19
CA ASN A 165 -3.00 -25.33 -13.63
C ASN A 165 -3.02 -25.30 -12.10
N ILE A 166 -3.24 -24.12 -11.50
CA ILE A 166 -3.37 -23.99 -10.04
C ILE A 166 -4.60 -24.77 -9.54
N VAL A 167 -5.75 -24.60 -10.21
CA VAL A 167 -6.97 -25.29 -9.81
C VAL A 167 -6.83 -26.80 -9.95
N SER A 168 -6.26 -27.29 -11.05
CA SER A 168 -6.02 -28.72 -11.22
C SER A 168 -5.08 -29.26 -10.15
N GLN A 169 -4.02 -28.52 -9.79
CA GLN A 169 -3.07 -28.92 -8.76
C GLN A 169 -3.72 -28.94 -7.36
N ILE A 170 -4.47 -27.90 -6.99
CA ILE A 170 -5.18 -27.86 -5.70
C ILE A 170 -6.20 -29.00 -5.61
N SER A 171 -6.85 -29.29 -6.74
CA SER A 171 -7.84 -30.36 -6.83
C SER A 171 -7.20 -31.76 -6.69
N SER A 172 -6.06 -32.00 -7.34
CA SER A 172 -5.33 -33.27 -7.21
C SER A 172 -4.75 -33.49 -5.81
N ASP A 173 -4.13 -32.45 -5.26
CA ASP A 173 -3.28 -32.60 -4.08
C ASP A 173 -4.11 -32.61 -2.79
N TYR A 174 -5.16 -31.77 -2.73
CA TYR A 174 -5.85 -31.49 -1.47
C TYR A 174 -7.34 -31.87 -1.44
N CYS A 175 -7.95 -32.21 -2.58
CA CYS A 175 -9.39 -32.49 -2.65
C CYS A 175 -9.70 -33.98 -2.73
N THR A 176 -10.91 -34.35 -2.27
CA THR A 176 -11.36 -35.76 -2.23
C THR A 176 -11.69 -36.28 -3.63
N LYS A 177 -12.21 -35.40 -4.50
CA LYS A 177 -12.54 -35.69 -5.90
C LYS A 177 -11.72 -34.75 -6.78
N PRO A 178 -10.64 -35.23 -7.42
CA PRO A 178 -9.86 -34.41 -8.32
C PRO A 178 -10.67 -34.07 -9.57
N ILE A 179 -10.51 -32.86 -10.09
CA ILE A 179 -11.05 -32.40 -11.36
C ILE A 179 -9.92 -32.51 -12.38
N GLU A 180 -10.15 -33.21 -13.47
CA GLU A 180 -9.16 -33.32 -14.53
C GLU A 180 -9.01 -31.97 -15.25
N LYS A 181 -7.77 -31.68 -15.68
CA LYS A 181 -7.43 -30.40 -16.30
C LYS A 181 -8.27 -30.13 -17.56
N ASP A 182 -8.63 -31.18 -18.30
CA ASP A 182 -9.39 -31.10 -19.55
C ASP A 182 -10.88 -30.75 -19.31
N GLU A 183 -11.37 -30.94 -18.09
CA GLU A 183 -12.74 -30.56 -17.69
C GLU A 183 -12.85 -29.08 -17.32
N LEU A 184 -11.72 -28.42 -16.99
CA LEU A 184 -11.69 -27.04 -16.52
C LEU A 184 -11.85 -26.05 -17.68
N LYS A 185 -12.98 -25.33 -17.69
CA LYS A 185 -13.21 -24.25 -18.65
C LYS A 185 -12.77 -22.92 -18.06
N LYS A 186 -11.94 -22.19 -18.81
CA LYS A 186 -11.37 -20.90 -18.39
C LYS A 186 -12.41 -19.89 -17.90
N ASP A 187 -13.57 -19.85 -18.54
CA ASP A 187 -14.64 -18.88 -18.25
C ASP A 187 -15.54 -19.30 -17.08
N SER A 188 -15.60 -20.59 -16.74
CA SER A 188 -16.39 -21.13 -15.62
C SER A 188 -15.56 -21.60 -14.43
N LEU A 189 -14.25 -21.35 -14.43
CA LEU A 189 -13.32 -21.86 -13.42
C LEU A 189 -13.77 -21.58 -11.97
N HIS A 190 -14.36 -20.41 -11.72
CA HIS A 190 -14.89 -20.04 -10.41
C HIS A 190 -16.13 -20.85 -9.99
N LYS A 191 -16.91 -21.41 -10.92
CA LYS A 191 -18.04 -22.31 -10.65
C LYS A 191 -17.53 -23.71 -10.35
N ASP A 192 -16.58 -24.18 -11.15
CA ASP A 192 -16.02 -25.54 -11.04
C ASP A 192 -15.35 -25.71 -9.67
N VAL A 193 -14.64 -24.68 -9.20
CA VAL A 193 -13.99 -24.65 -7.88
C VAL A 193 -14.96 -24.70 -6.70
N LYS A 194 -16.20 -24.20 -6.83
CA LYS A 194 -17.15 -24.16 -5.69
C LYS A 194 -17.58 -25.55 -5.21
N ASN A 195 -17.47 -26.55 -6.07
CA ASN A 195 -17.85 -27.93 -5.75
C ASN A 195 -16.69 -28.74 -5.16
N LEU A 196 -15.50 -28.15 -5.03
CA LEU A 196 -14.35 -28.81 -4.44
C LEU A 196 -14.57 -29.06 -2.95
N THR A 197 -14.21 -30.27 -2.52
CA THR A 197 -14.25 -30.67 -1.11
C THR A 197 -12.84 -31.02 -0.66
N ILE A 198 -12.25 -30.15 0.15
CA ILE A 198 -10.92 -30.34 0.74
C ILE A 198 -10.96 -31.47 1.77
N LYS A 199 -9.96 -32.37 1.73
CA LYS A 199 -9.78 -33.44 2.73
C LYS A 199 -9.50 -32.83 4.11
N ASN A 200 -9.99 -33.45 5.18
CA ASN A 200 -9.87 -32.85 6.52
C ASN A 200 -8.40 -32.71 6.96
N GLU A 201 -7.60 -33.72 6.65
CA GLU A 201 -6.18 -33.80 6.94
C GLU A 201 -5.35 -32.78 6.14
N GLU A 202 -5.83 -32.33 4.98
CA GLU A 202 -5.12 -31.41 4.09
C GLU A 202 -5.57 -29.95 4.22
N GLU A 203 -6.51 -29.64 5.12
CA GLU A 203 -7.06 -28.28 5.28
C GLU A 203 -5.96 -27.23 5.47
N VAL A 204 -4.97 -27.54 6.31
CA VAL A 204 -3.86 -26.62 6.62
C VAL A 204 -2.99 -26.38 5.40
N ASN A 205 -2.63 -27.43 4.68
CA ASN A 205 -1.79 -27.34 3.48
C ASN A 205 -2.52 -26.61 2.35
N ALA A 206 -3.81 -26.91 2.15
CA ALA A 206 -4.65 -26.24 1.18
C ALA A 206 -4.76 -24.73 1.47
N TYR A 207 -4.93 -24.35 2.74
CA TYR A 207 -4.96 -22.95 3.15
C TYR A 207 -3.66 -22.22 2.76
N TRP A 208 -2.50 -22.77 3.13
CA TRP A 208 -1.22 -22.14 2.82
C TRP A 208 -0.94 -22.09 1.31
N HIS A 209 -1.32 -23.13 0.57
CA HIS A 209 -1.17 -23.16 -0.88
C HIS A 209 -2.06 -22.11 -1.57
N ILE A 210 -3.35 -22.05 -1.22
CA ILE A 210 -4.26 -21.03 -1.75
C ILE A 210 -3.76 -19.62 -1.41
N ARG A 211 -3.36 -19.42 -0.15
CA ARG A 211 -2.83 -18.14 0.32
C ARG A 211 -1.55 -17.74 -0.42
N SER A 212 -0.63 -18.68 -0.66
CA SER A 212 0.64 -18.39 -1.36
C SER A 212 0.41 -17.98 -2.81
N VAL A 213 -0.52 -18.63 -3.52
CA VAL A 213 -0.92 -18.24 -4.89
C VAL A 213 -1.54 -16.85 -4.90
N MET A 214 -2.39 -16.53 -3.92
CA MET A 214 -3.02 -15.21 -3.81
C MET A 214 -2.03 -14.12 -3.38
N SER A 215 -0.94 -14.48 -2.69
CA SER A 215 0.02 -13.54 -2.11
C SER A 215 0.73 -12.67 -3.13
N ASN A 216 0.81 -13.14 -4.37
CA ASN A 216 1.54 -12.50 -5.44
C ASN A 216 0.67 -11.96 -6.59
N ASP A 217 -0.64 -11.84 -6.39
CA ASP A 217 -1.52 -11.31 -7.44
C ASP A 217 -1.28 -9.82 -7.75
N ARG A 218 -1.80 -9.33 -8.88
CA ARG A 218 -1.85 -7.91 -9.27
C ARG A 218 -0.51 -7.17 -9.12
N LEU A 219 0.53 -7.70 -9.78
CA LEU A 219 1.90 -7.17 -9.75
C LEU A 219 1.98 -5.64 -9.87
N PHE A 220 1.28 -5.06 -10.85
CA PHE A 220 1.31 -3.62 -11.09
C PHE A 220 0.82 -2.80 -9.90
N VAL A 221 -0.24 -3.25 -9.22
CA VAL A 221 -0.79 -2.53 -8.06
C VAL A 221 0.15 -2.61 -6.88
N ARG A 222 0.74 -3.78 -6.63
CA ARG A 222 1.75 -3.97 -5.58
C ARG A 222 2.97 -3.07 -5.83
N SER A 223 3.44 -2.98 -7.08
CA SER A 223 4.51 -2.05 -7.47
C SER A 223 4.14 -0.61 -7.15
N LEU A 224 2.94 -0.16 -7.53
CA LEU A 224 2.47 1.19 -7.26
C LEU A 224 2.44 1.51 -5.76
N ILE A 225 1.90 0.59 -4.95
CA ILE A 225 1.88 0.72 -3.49
C ILE A 225 3.31 0.82 -2.92
N THR A 226 4.22 -0.01 -3.43
CA THR A 226 5.63 -0.01 -3.00
C THR A 226 6.31 1.32 -3.32
N ILE A 227 6.05 1.90 -4.50
CA ILE A 227 6.55 3.23 -4.90
C ILE A 227 6.04 4.30 -3.94
N LEU A 228 4.74 4.30 -3.66
CA LEU A 228 4.12 5.29 -2.78
C LEU A 228 4.67 5.21 -1.35
N TYR A 229 4.79 4.02 -0.77
CA TYR A 229 5.44 3.85 0.54
C TYR A 229 6.89 4.35 0.51
N SER A 230 7.66 3.95 -0.50
CA SER A 230 9.07 4.36 -0.63
C SER A 230 9.21 5.87 -0.73
N ALA A 231 8.38 6.52 -1.54
CA ALA A 231 8.36 7.97 -1.68
C ALA A 231 8.01 8.67 -0.35
N GLY A 232 6.99 8.16 0.37
CA GLY A 232 6.63 8.67 1.69
C GLY A 232 7.79 8.57 2.69
N PHE A 233 8.47 7.42 2.75
CA PHE A 233 9.64 7.22 3.63
C PHE A 233 10.83 8.10 3.24
N LEU A 234 11.12 8.27 1.95
CA LEU A 234 12.23 9.11 1.51
C LEU A 234 12.01 10.59 1.88
N ILE A 235 10.78 11.09 1.73
CA ILE A 235 10.44 12.45 2.16
C ILE A 235 10.60 12.57 3.68
N LEU A 236 10.14 11.58 4.44
CA LEU A 236 10.26 11.60 5.90
C LEU A 236 11.73 11.56 6.35
N LEU A 237 12.56 10.73 5.72
CA LEU A 237 13.99 10.67 5.99
C LEU A 237 14.70 11.98 5.64
N TYR A 238 14.34 12.61 4.52
CA TYR A 238 14.85 13.93 4.16
C TYR A 238 14.51 14.98 5.23
N LEU A 239 13.26 15.01 5.71
CA LEU A 239 12.84 15.92 6.79
C LEU A 239 13.59 15.67 8.10
N LEU A 240 13.86 14.41 8.44
CA LEU A 240 14.66 14.08 9.61
C LEU A 240 16.10 14.59 9.47
N ALA A 241 16.72 14.44 8.29
CA ALA A 241 18.05 14.95 8.02
C ALA A 241 18.11 16.48 8.08
N GLU A 242 17.11 17.17 7.51
CA GLU A 242 16.97 18.63 7.58
C GLU A 242 16.89 19.09 9.04
N ASN A 243 16.04 18.44 9.85
CA ASN A 243 15.91 18.74 11.28
C ASN A 243 17.20 18.53 12.06
N ILE A 244 17.92 17.43 11.80
CA ILE A 244 19.19 17.14 12.47
C ILE A 244 20.24 18.22 12.11
N ASN A 245 20.35 18.58 10.83
CA ASN A 245 21.27 19.62 10.37
C ASN A 245 20.94 20.99 10.99
N ALA A 246 19.67 21.35 11.09
CA ALA A 246 19.24 22.59 11.73
C ALA A 246 19.65 22.65 13.21
N VAL A 247 19.50 21.54 13.95
CA VAL A 247 19.93 21.47 15.35
C VAL A 247 21.46 21.62 15.49
N PHE A 248 22.24 20.97 14.62
CA PHE A 248 23.70 21.08 14.65
C PHE A 248 24.22 22.46 14.28
N HIS A 249 23.52 23.22 13.43
CA HIS A 249 23.91 24.60 13.10
C HIS A 249 23.60 25.61 14.22
N ILE A 250 22.73 25.26 15.17
CA ILE A 250 22.35 26.12 16.30
C ILE A 250 23.32 25.97 17.48
N ILE A 251 24.03 24.85 17.59
CA ILE A 251 25.03 24.54 18.64
C ILE A 251 26.41 25.04 18.23
#